data_AF-A0A9W6ZMP5-F1
#
_entry.id   AF-A0A9W6ZMP5-F1
#
_cell.length_a   1.000
_cell.length_b   1.000
_cell.length_c   1.000
_cell.angle_alpha   90.00
_cell.angle_beta   90.00
_cell.angle_gamma   90.00
#
_symmetry.space_group_name_H-M   'P 1'
#
loop_
_entity.id
_entity.type
_entity.pdbx_description
1 polymer ?
#
loop_
_entity_poly.entity_id
_entity_poly.type
_entity_poly.pdbx_seq_one_letter_code
_entity_poly.pdbx_strand_id
1 'polypeptide(L)'
;MKTLGNPAQYNVIMPWMGDAQGKELPWEPQNIEDVDIKFENAYHCSTMCADRFSKRAGMEHVHDFMKRNAKGRPFYYSHFTDFYRMLLLYLYGGTYLDADIVLRTDVTYLDNVLAREDENYLNGAYLSFDAHHSFVKYCLETIPEVYDPYIWGIIGPHLVTKANNHFKGTSHAPTVLPVDALYFVNWRHRIKLISGANLKRQAYESLGGHNFNSQIGYHFWSKMLFKDDFAIELNSLGGWALYDTCLCHYMTCLMQPQKSKECPANVRLGLHSSNV
;
A
#
# COMPACT_ATOMS: atom_id res chain seq x y z
N MET A 1 -1.81 -32.01 8.08
CA MET A 1 -2.77 -30.88 7.99
C MET A 1 -2.57 -30.01 9.22
N LYS A 2 -1.78 -28.95 9.12
CA LYS A 2 -1.74 -27.89 10.13
C LYS A 2 -2.71 -26.81 9.66
N THR A 3 -3.70 -26.55 10.48
CA THR A 3 -4.73 -25.53 10.33
C THR A 3 -4.11 -24.19 9.97
N LEU A 4 -4.72 -23.53 8.96
CA LEU A 4 -4.53 -22.11 8.66
C LEU A 4 -4.54 -21.31 9.96
N GLY A 5 -3.56 -20.40 10.11
CA GLY A 5 -3.41 -19.54 11.27
C GLY A 5 -4.68 -18.75 11.57
N ASN A 6 -4.81 -18.34 12.84
CA ASN A 6 -5.91 -17.57 13.40
C ASN A 6 -6.47 -16.52 12.40
N PRO A 7 -7.75 -16.60 11.99
CA PRO A 7 -8.40 -15.67 11.08
C PRO A 7 -8.52 -14.22 11.62
N ALA A 8 -8.07 -13.92 12.83
CA ALA A 8 -8.23 -12.60 13.45
C ALA A 8 -7.25 -11.51 12.97
N GLN A 9 -6.32 -11.80 12.06
CA GLN A 9 -5.38 -10.82 11.52
C GLN A 9 -5.40 -10.86 9.99
N TYR A 10 -6.46 -10.33 9.40
CA TYR A 10 -6.52 -10.16 7.94
C TYR A 10 -5.59 -9.01 7.55
N ASN A 11 -4.46 -9.34 6.95
CA ASN A 11 -3.66 -8.36 6.21
C ASN A 11 -4.33 -8.13 4.86
N VAL A 12 -4.81 -6.91 4.63
CA VAL A 12 -5.42 -6.52 3.36
C VAL A 12 -4.33 -5.94 2.47
N ILE A 13 -3.92 -6.69 1.45
CA ILE A 13 -3.04 -6.21 0.38
C ILE A 13 -3.92 -5.95 -0.84
N MET A 14 -4.00 -4.71 -1.31
CA MET A 14 -4.76 -4.39 -2.50
C MET A 14 -3.86 -3.94 -3.66
N PRO A 15 -3.99 -4.57 -4.84
CA PRO A 15 -3.30 -4.11 -6.03
C PRO A 15 -3.87 -2.77 -6.50
N TRP A 16 -3.01 -2.00 -7.16
CA TRP A 16 -3.33 -0.70 -7.72
C TRP A 16 -4.41 -0.81 -8.81
N MET A 17 -5.40 0.09 -8.81
CA MET A 17 -6.41 0.20 -9.88
C MET A 17 -6.09 1.29 -10.91
N GLY A 18 -5.03 2.09 -10.71
CA GLY A 18 -4.65 3.17 -11.62
C GLY A 18 -3.34 3.88 -11.25
N ASP A 19 -2.79 4.65 -12.19
CA ASP A 19 -1.52 5.36 -12.06
C ASP A 19 -1.64 6.68 -11.28
N ALA A 20 -0.50 7.35 -11.05
CA ALA A 20 -0.45 8.65 -10.38
C ALA A 20 -1.04 9.81 -11.20
N GLN A 21 -1.48 9.57 -12.43
CA GLN A 21 -2.18 10.52 -13.31
C GLN A 21 -3.69 10.20 -13.39
N GLY A 22 -4.16 9.17 -12.68
CA GLY A 22 -5.55 8.75 -12.67
C GLY A 22 -5.95 7.93 -13.89
N LYS A 23 -5.00 7.46 -14.70
CA LYS A 23 -5.25 6.52 -15.78
C LYS A 23 -5.33 5.11 -15.20
N GLU A 24 -6.27 4.31 -15.71
CA GLU A 24 -6.32 2.88 -15.43
C GLU A 24 -5.03 2.21 -15.89
N LEU A 25 -4.44 1.36 -15.04
CA LEU A 25 -3.22 0.63 -15.39
C LEU A 25 -3.57 -0.55 -16.32
N PRO A 26 -2.89 -0.71 -17.47
CA PRO A 26 -3.00 -1.93 -18.26
C PRO A 26 -2.36 -3.07 -17.47
N TRP A 27 -3.13 -4.09 -17.14
CA TRP A 27 -2.64 -5.26 -16.43
C TRP A 27 -3.03 -6.53 -17.22
N GLU A 28 -2.07 -7.40 -17.47
CA GLU A 28 -2.30 -8.69 -18.10
C GLU A 28 -2.50 -9.80 -17.04
N PRO A 29 -3.59 -10.58 -17.14
CA PRO A 29 -3.82 -11.78 -16.34
C PRO A 29 -2.65 -12.74 -16.34
N GLN A 30 -2.07 -12.98 -15.17
CA GLN A 30 -1.37 -14.24 -14.95
C GLN A 30 -2.37 -15.31 -14.52
N ASN A 31 -2.30 -16.47 -15.20
CA ASN A 31 -3.14 -17.63 -14.91
C ASN A 31 -2.94 -18.08 -13.46
N ILE A 32 -3.96 -17.85 -12.64
CA ILE A 32 -4.15 -18.54 -11.37
C ILE A 32 -5.22 -19.57 -11.66
N GLU A 33 -4.79 -20.81 -11.93
CA GLU A 33 -5.72 -21.94 -12.00
C GLU A 33 -6.38 -22.12 -10.61
N ASP A 34 -7.70 -22.31 -10.63
CA ASP A 34 -8.59 -22.68 -9.51
C ASP A 34 -9.29 -21.60 -8.65
N VAL A 35 -9.66 -20.43 -9.19
CA VAL A 35 -10.97 -19.81 -8.90
C VAL A 35 -11.40 -18.97 -10.12
N ASP A 36 -12.58 -19.26 -10.67
CA ASP A 36 -13.14 -18.62 -11.88
C ASP A 36 -13.58 -17.16 -11.60
N ILE A 37 -12.61 -16.27 -11.38
CA ILE A 37 -12.76 -14.81 -11.38
C ILE A 37 -12.00 -14.29 -12.61
N LYS A 38 -12.66 -14.30 -13.76
CA LYS A 38 -12.15 -13.60 -14.96
C LYS A 38 -11.93 -12.11 -14.63
N PHE A 39 -10.92 -11.44 -15.17
CA PHE A 39 -10.56 -10.10 -14.68
C PHE A 39 -11.57 -8.98 -14.98
N GLU A 40 -12.38 -9.10 -16.02
CA GLU A 40 -13.61 -8.30 -16.16
C GLU A 40 -14.54 -8.50 -14.94
N ASN A 41 -14.57 -9.72 -14.40
CA ASN A 41 -15.24 -10.08 -13.16
C ASN A 41 -14.45 -9.69 -11.91
N ALA A 42 -13.15 -9.37 -11.95
CA ALA A 42 -12.40 -8.89 -10.79
C ALA A 42 -12.67 -7.41 -10.52
N TYR A 43 -12.79 -6.59 -11.57
CA TYR A 43 -13.29 -5.21 -11.47
C TYR A 43 -14.79 -5.18 -11.14
N HIS A 44 -15.57 -6.07 -11.77
CA HIS A 44 -16.96 -6.26 -11.37
C HIS A 44 -17.04 -6.77 -9.93
N CYS A 45 -16.16 -7.66 -9.48
CA CYS A 45 -16.07 -8.13 -8.11
C CYS A 45 -15.65 -7.01 -7.17
N SER A 46 -14.67 -6.17 -7.48
CA SER A 46 -14.26 -5.07 -6.61
C SER A 46 -15.35 -4.01 -6.49
N THR A 47 -16.03 -3.67 -7.58
CA THR A 47 -17.17 -2.74 -7.56
C THR A 47 -18.43 -3.33 -6.92
N MET A 48 -18.76 -4.60 -7.17
CA MET A 48 -19.85 -5.33 -6.50
C MET A 48 -19.54 -5.59 -5.02
N CYS A 49 -18.28 -5.83 -4.67
CA CYS A 49 -17.83 -6.01 -3.29
C CYS A 49 -17.80 -4.66 -2.59
N ALA A 50 -17.39 -3.57 -3.22
CA ALA A 50 -17.51 -2.22 -2.68
C ALA A 50 -18.96 -1.88 -2.38
N ASP A 51 -19.91 -2.18 -3.27
CA ASP A 51 -21.35 -1.99 -3.01
C ASP A 51 -21.81 -2.79 -1.77
N ARG A 52 -21.50 -4.10 -1.74
CA ARG A 52 -21.88 -4.99 -0.63
C ARG A 52 -21.22 -4.62 0.69
N PHE A 53 -19.94 -4.26 0.68
CA PHE A 53 -19.21 -3.84 1.86
C PHE A 53 -19.68 -2.47 2.33
N SER A 54 -20.00 -1.55 1.42
CA SER A 54 -20.56 -0.25 1.79
C SER A 54 -21.92 -0.40 2.46
N LYS A 55 -22.79 -1.28 1.94
CA LYS A 55 -24.04 -1.69 2.60
C LYS A 55 -23.80 -2.20 4.01
N ARG A 56 -22.91 -3.18 4.15
CA ARG A 56 -22.58 -3.78 5.45
C ARG A 56 -21.98 -2.78 6.44
N ALA A 57 -21.21 -1.80 5.95
CA ALA A 57 -20.56 -0.78 6.76
C ALA A 57 -21.47 0.42 7.10
N GLY A 58 -22.66 0.53 6.49
CA GLY A 58 -23.48 1.75 6.56
C GLY A 58 -22.91 2.92 5.75
N MET A 59 -22.03 2.65 4.79
CA MET A 59 -21.30 3.63 3.97
C MET A 59 -21.81 3.71 2.52
N GLU A 60 -23.04 3.26 2.27
CA GLU A 60 -23.67 3.29 0.94
C GLU A 60 -23.68 4.70 0.35
N HIS A 61 -23.99 5.69 1.17
CA HIS A 61 -24.03 7.09 0.76
C HIS A 61 -22.67 7.60 0.23
N VAL A 62 -21.55 7.14 0.81
CA VAL A 62 -20.20 7.48 0.35
C VAL A 62 -19.87 6.75 -0.96
N HIS A 63 -20.19 5.46 -1.05
CA HIS A 63 -19.98 4.69 -2.28
C HIS A 63 -20.78 5.26 -3.46
N ASP A 64 -22.03 5.63 -3.21
CA ASP A 64 -22.89 6.28 -4.18
C ASP A 64 -22.35 7.65 -4.59
N PHE A 65 -21.84 8.44 -3.63
CA PHE A 65 -21.17 9.69 -3.92
C PHE A 65 -19.97 9.47 -4.87
N MET A 66 -19.11 8.48 -4.59
CA MET A 66 -17.98 8.13 -5.44
C MET A 66 -18.43 7.71 -6.85
N LYS A 67 -19.47 6.89 -6.96
CA LYS A 67 -19.99 6.46 -8.27
C LYS A 67 -20.56 7.60 -9.10
N ARG A 68 -21.26 8.55 -8.48
CA ARG A 68 -21.94 9.65 -9.16
C ARG A 68 -21.01 10.83 -9.46
N ASN A 69 -20.11 11.16 -8.54
CA ASN A 69 -19.32 12.39 -8.61
C ASN A 69 -17.85 12.18 -8.95
N ALA A 70 -17.29 11.00 -8.60
CA ALA A 70 -15.87 10.71 -8.82
C ALA A 70 -15.61 9.92 -10.12
N LYS A 71 -16.51 9.00 -10.50
CA LYS A 71 -16.29 8.14 -11.68
C LYS A 71 -16.12 8.96 -12.96
N GLY A 72 -15.08 8.65 -13.73
CA GLY A 72 -14.73 9.34 -14.97
C GLY A 72 -14.03 10.70 -14.77
N ARG A 73 -13.75 11.10 -13.52
CA ARG A 73 -12.94 12.27 -13.19
C ARG A 73 -11.46 11.90 -13.03
N PRO A 74 -10.53 12.88 -13.06
CA PRO A 74 -9.13 12.62 -12.76
C PRO A 74 -8.95 11.92 -11.41
N PHE A 75 -7.89 11.13 -11.30
CA PHE A 75 -7.51 10.37 -10.11
C PHE A 75 -8.56 9.40 -9.54
N TYR A 76 -9.69 9.17 -10.21
CA TYR A 76 -10.79 8.32 -9.74
C TYR A 76 -10.31 6.97 -9.20
N TYR A 77 -9.47 6.25 -9.93
CA TYR A 77 -8.99 4.93 -9.50
C TYR A 77 -8.13 4.99 -8.24
N SER A 78 -7.33 6.04 -8.08
CA SER A 78 -6.57 6.29 -6.86
C SER A 78 -7.51 6.54 -5.68
N HIS A 79 -8.45 7.45 -5.87
CA HIS A 79 -9.43 7.81 -4.86
C HIS A 79 -10.30 6.59 -4.48
N PHE A 80 -10.67 5.76 -5.45
CA PHE A 80 -11.46 4.57 -5.19
C PHE A 80 -10.66 3.51 -4.41
N THR A 81 -9.36 3.34 -4.67
CA THR A 81 -8.49 2.50 -3.81
C THR A 81 -8.39 3.05 -2.39
N ASP A 82 -8.29 4.37 -2.22
CA ASP A 82 -8.23 5.02 -0.90
C ASP A 82 -9.54 4.81 -0.11
N PHE A 83 -10.69 4.99 -0.77
CA PHE A 83 -12.00 4.69 -0.18
C PHE A 83 -12.11 3.22 0.21
N TYR A 84 -11.75 2.31 -0.70
CA TYR A 84 -11.97 0.89 -0.52
C TYR A 84 -11.08 0.30 0.58
N ARG A 85 -9.83 0.77 0.75
CA ARG A 85 -8.97 0.32 1.85
C ARG A 85 -9.52 0.74 3.22
N MET A 86 -10.04 1.95 3.32
CA MET A 86 -10.67 2.44 4.55
C MET A 86 -11.93 1.65 4.86
N LEU A 87 -12.71 1.31 3.83
CA LEU A 87 -13.93 0.52 3.98
C LEU A 87 -13.64 -0.88 4.52
N LEU A 88 -12.62 -1.55 3.97
CA LEU A 88 -12.20 -2.87 4.43
C LEU A 88 -11.65 -2.83 5.86
N LEU A 89 -10.78 -1.85 6.18
CA LEU A 89 -10.28 -1.65 7.54
C LEU A 89 -11.41 -1.37 8.53
N TYR A 90 -12.39 -0.55 8.17
CA TYR A 90 -13.52 -0.28 9.05
C TYR A 90 -14.37 -1.52 9.33
N LEU A 91 -14.53 -2.41 8.35
CA LEU A 91 -15.33 -3.63 8.51
C LEU A 91 -14.62 -4.75 9.26
N TYR A 92 -13.32 -4.91 9.02
CA TYR A 92 -12.59 -6.11 9.44
C TYR A 92 -11.45 -5.82 10.40
N GLY A 93 -11.03 -4.56 10.54
CA GLY A 93 -9.82 -4.20 11.25
C GLY A 93 -8.57 -4.80 10.59
N GLY A 94 -7.51 -4.91 11.37
CA GLY A 94 -6.23 -5.47 10.94
C GLY A 94 -5.35 -4.43 10.25
N THR A 95 -4.43 -4.92 9.41
CA THR A 95 -3.42 -4.10 8.75
C THR A 95 -3.65 -4.03 7.25
N TYR A 96 -3.65 -2.83 6.71
CA TYR A 96 -3.58 -2.55 5.28
C TYR A 96 -2.16 -2.14 4.89
N LEU A 97 -1.73 -2.66 3.73
CA LEU A 97 -0.44 -2.33 3.11
C LEU A 97 -0.64 -2.06 1.62
N ASP A 98 -0.03 -0.98 1.13
CA ASP A 98 0.22 -0.83 -0.30
C ASP A 98 1.07 -2.02 -0.79
N ALA A 99 0.75 -2.54 -1.98
CA ALA A 99 1.36 -3.76 -2.52
C ALA A 99 2.88 -3.65 -2.79
N ASP A 100 3.41 -2.43 -2.81
CA ASP A 100 4.81 -2.09 -2.99
C ASP A 100 5.51 -1.66 -1.70
N ILE A 101 4.93 -2.06 -0.57
CA ILE A 101 5.60 -2.07 0.72
C ILE A 101 6.25 -3.42 0.96
N VAL A 102 7.54 -3.39 1.28
CA VAL A 102 8.31 -4.55 1.70
C VAL A 102 8.60 -4.42 3.18
N LEU A 103 7.97 -5.27 4.00
CA LEU A 103 8.11 -5.27 5.45
C LEU A 103 9.40 -5.95 5.89
N ARG A 104 10.13 -5.31 6.79
CA ARG A 104 11.37 -5.82 7.38
C ARG A 104 11.18 -6.60 8.67
N THR A 105 10.08 -6.33 9.36
CA THR A 105 9.74 -6.92 10.65
C THR A 105 8.28 -7.34 10.63
N ASP A 106 7.92 -8.21 11.56
CA ASP A 106 6.53 -8.43 11.90
C ASP A 106 5.91 -7.11 12.39
N VAL A 107 4.70 -6.81 11.94
CA VAL A 107 3.93 -5.60 12.28
C VAL A 107 2.58 -5.95 12.91
N THR A 108 2.31 -7.23 13.15
CA THR A 108 1.03 -7.73 13.68
C THR A 108 0.77 -7.33 15.13
N TYR A 109 1.78 -6.81 15.83
CA TYR A 109 1.67 -6.28 17.19
C TYR A 109 1.29 -4.79 17.23
N LEU A 110 1.22 -4.13 16.07
CA LEU A 110 0.94 -2.71 15.98
C LEU A 110 -0.57 -2.49 15.77
N ASP A 111 -1.22 -1.88 16.75
CA ASP A 111 -2.65 -1.59 16.73
C ASP A 111 -2.92 -0.09 16.73
N ASN A 112 -3.95 0.34 16.00
CA ASN A 112 -4.39 1.73 15.88
C ASN A 112 -3.23 2.69 15.58
N VAL A 113 -2.48 2.35 14.53
CA VAL A 113 -1.26 3.00 14.11
C VAL A 113 -1.28 3.33 12.62
N LEU A 114 -0.58 4.39 12.26
CA LEU A 114 -0.26 4.75 10.89
C LEU A 114 1.14 5.36 10.84
N ALA A 115 1.63 5.70 9.65
CA ALA A 115 2.94 6.33 9.51
C ALA A 115 2.85 7.71 8.85
N ARG A 116 3.85 8.56 9.15
CA ARG A 116 4.06 9.82 8.41
C ARG A 116 4.50 9.54 7.00
N GLU A 117 4.10 10.39 6.06
CA GLU A 117 4.69 10.48 4.72
C GLU A 117 5.86 11.47 4.72
N ASP A 118 5.65 12.62 5.34
CA ASP A 118 6.66 13.67 5.53
C ASP A 118 6.34 14.50 6.80
N GLU A 119 6.93 15.70 6.90
CA GLU A 119 6.71 16.61 8.04
C GLU A 119 5.26 17.09 8.15
N ASN A 120 4.54 17.18 7.03
CA ASN A 120 3.23 17.79 6.92
C ASN A 120 2.10 16.76 6.84
N TYR A 121 2.37 15.61 6.21
CA TYR A 121 1.34 14.62 5.88
C TYR A 121 1.57 13.26 6.53
N LEU A 122 0.46 12.63 6.88
CA LEU A 122 0.35 11.21 7.20
C LEU A 122 0.07 10.43 5.93
N ASN A 123 0.53 9.18 5.86
CA ASN A 123 0.30 8.34 4.69
C ASN A 123 -1.01 7.54 4.80
N GLY A 124 -1.48 7.04 3.67
CA GLY A 124 -2.56 6.06 3.57
C GLY A 124 -2.08 4.69 3.09
N ALA A 125 -0.77 4.42 3.18
CA ALA A 125 -0.09 3.27 2.59
C ALA A 125 0.14 2.14 3.61
N TYR A 126 0.30 2.50 4.89
CA TYR A 126 0.31 1.58 6.02
C TYR A 126 -0.69 2.07 7.06
N LEU A 127 -1.68 1.23 7.36
CA LEU A 127 -2.75 1.55 8.31
C LEU A 127 -3.05 0.28 9.09
N SER A 128 -2.95 0.33 10.42
CA SER A 128 -3.38 -0.79 11.28
C SER A 128 -4.40 -0.27 12.28
N PHE A 129 -5.62 -0.80 12.24
CA PHE A 129 -6.72 -0.30 13.06
C PHE A 129 -7.65 -1.43 13.49
N ASP A 130 -8.27 -1.27 14.64
CA ASP A 130 -9.37 -2.12 15.06
C ASP A 130 -10.57 -1.96 14.11
N ALA A 131 -11.35 -3.04 13.98
CA ALA A 131 -12.63 -2.96 13.28
C ALA A 131 -13.52 -1.90 13.94
N HIS A 132 -14.25 -1.15 13.12
CA HIS A 132 -15.15 -0.08 13.53
C HIS A 132 -14.49 1.11 14.26
N HIS A 133 -13.17 1.27 14.19
CA HIS A 133 -12.47 2.36 14.85
C HIS A 133 -12.96 3.75 14.38
N SER A 134 -13.23 4.66 15.32
CA SER A 134 -13.81 5.99 15.07
C SER A 134 -13.00 6.84 14.09
N PHE A 135 -11.66 6.70 14.10
CA PHE A 135 -10.78 7.36 13.14
C PHE A 135 -11.08 6.96 11.69
N VAL A 136 -11.21 5.65 11.44
CA VAL A 136 -11.45 5.11 10.09
C VAL A 136 -12.86 5.47 9.62
N LYS A 137 -13.82 5.40 10.54
CA LYS A 137 -15.20 5.85 10.30
C LYS A 137 -15.25 7.31 9.85
N TYR A 138 -14.57 8.19 10.60
CA TYR A 138 -14.50 9.61 10.29
C TYR A 138 -13.90 9.85 8.91
N CYS A 139 -12.83 9.13 8.54
CA CYS A 139 -12.27 9.21 7.19
C CYS A 139 -13.34 8.90 6.14
N LEU A 140 -14.05 7.77 6.27
CA LEU A 140 -15.09 7.37 5.32
C LEU A 140 -16.21 8.40 5.19
N GLU A 141 -16.77 8.85 6.31
CA GLU A 141 -17.90 9.79 6.34
C GLU A 141 -17.51 11.19 5.84
N THR A 142 -16.24 11.58 5.96
CA THR A 142 -15.75 12.91 5.54
C THR A 142 -15.50 12.99 4.03
N ILE A 143 -15.41 11.86 3.31
CA ILE A 143 -15.10 11.84 1.87
C ILE A 143 -15.98 12.81 1.06
N PRO A 144 -17.33 12.77 1.14
CA PRO A 144 -18.17 13.65 0.34
C PRO A 144 -17.95 15.16 0.59
N GLU A 145 -17.48 15.53 1.78
CA GLU A 145 -17.29 16.94 2.17
C GLU A 145 -15.98 17.53 1.63
N VAL A 146 -14.94 16.70 1.49
CA VAL A 146 -13.59 17.15 1.13
C VAL A 146 -13.19 16.78 -0.29
N TYR A 147 -13.98 15.98 -0.99
CA TYR A 147 -13.61 15.40 -2.28
C TYR A 147 -13.34 16.48 -3.34
N ASP A 148 -12.14 16.44 -3.90
CA ASP A 148 -11.74 17.21 -5.08
C ASP A 148 -11.11 16.27 -6.12
N PRO A 149 -11.75 16.02 -7.27
CA PRO A 149 -11.22 15.10 -8.27
C PRO A 149 -9.88 15.54 -8.88
N TYR A 150 -9.45 16.80 -8.70
CA TYR A 150 -8.21 17.32 -9.29
C TYR A 150 -7.02 17.28 -8.33
N ILE A 151 -7.21 16.80 -7.09
CA ILE A 151 -6.15 16.68 -6.09
C ILE A 151 -5.93 15.20 -5.77
N TRP A 152 -4.84 14.62 -6.28
CA TRP A 152 -4.52 13.18 -6.16
C TRP A 152 -4.56 12.62 -4.74
N GLY A 153 -4.10 13.38 -3.75
CA GLY A 153 -3.98 12.92 -2.35
C GLY A 153 -5.19 13.27 -1.46
N ILE A 154 -6.28 13.80 -2.03
CA ILE A 154 -7.33 14.48 -1.25
C ILE A 154 -8.06 13.57 -0.26
N ILE A 155 -8.37 12.34 -0.66
CA ILE A 155 -8.98 11.32 0.21
C ILE A 155 -8.00 10.22 0.65
N GLY A 156 -6.71 10.41 0.36
CA GLY A 156 -5.61 9.63 0.90
C GLY A 156 -4.87 10.42 1.99
N PRO A 157 -3.59 10.80 1.78
CA PRO A 157 -2.78 11.50 2.78
C PRO A 157 -3.43 12.75 3.41
N HIS A 158 -4.15 13.56 2.63
CA HIS A 158 -4.78 14.78 3.13
C HIS A 158 -5.89 14.46 4.14
N LEU A 159 -6.75 13.50 3.81
CA LEU A 159 -7.86 13.09 4.66
C LEU A 159 -7.38 12.41 5.94
N VAL A 160 -6.39 11.51 5.85
CA VAL A 160 -5.79 10.87 7.02
C VAL A 160 -5.17 11.90 7.96
N THR A 161 -4.48 12.89 7.40
CA THR A 161 -3.90 14.01 8.16
C THR A 161 -4.99 14.85 8.84
N LYS A 162 -6.07 15.17 8.12
CA LYS A 162 -7.24 15.88 8.67
C LYS A 162 -7.86 15.10 9.82
N ALA A 163 -8.07 13.79 9.67
CA ALA A 163 -8.62 12.92 10.71
C ALA A 163 -7.73 12.89 11.96
N ASN A 164 -6.40 12.81 11.80
CA ASN A 164 -5.48 12.85 12.93
C ASN A 164 -5.54 14.17 13.69
N ASN A 165 -5.66 15.30 12.98
CA ASN A 165 -5.85 16.59 13.62
C ASN A 165 -7.20 16.69 14.34
N HIS A 166 -8.26 16.09 13.78
CA HIS A 166 -9.58 16.05 14.41
C HIS A 166 -9.56 15.27 15.74
N PHE A 167 -8.89 14.13 15.79
CA PHE A 167 -8.83 13.29 16.99
C PHE A 167 -7.69 13.63 17.95
N LYS A 168 -6.85 14.62 17.64
CA LYS A 168 -5.66 14.97 18.44
C LYS A 168 -6.00 15.20 19.91
N GLY A 169 -5.34 14.45 20.79
CA GLY A 169 -5.54 14.54 22.25
C GLY A 169 -6.74 13.74 22.78
N THR A 170 -7.41 12.97 21.92
CA THR A 170 -8.48 12.04 22.32
C THR A 170 -7.97 10.60 22.37
N SER A 171 -8.73 9.71 22.99
CA SER A 171 -8.44 8.26 23.01
C SER A 171 -8.56 7.58 21.65
N HIS A 172 -9.10 8.27 20.64
CA HIS A 172 -9.27 7.75 19.28
C HIS A 172 -8.14 8.23 18.34
N ALA A 173 -7.17 9.00 18.84
CA ALA A 173 -5.99 9.37 18.06
C ALA A 173 -5.12 8.13 17.83
N PRO A 174 -4.70 7.83 16.59
CA PRO A 174 -3.78 6.75 16.33
C PRO A 174 -2.36 7.09 16.83
N THR A 175 -1.58 6.06 17.08
CA THR A 175 -0.13 6.21 17.17
C THR A 175 0.42 6.57 15.78
N VAL A 176 1.31 7.56 15.72
CA VAL A 176 1.91 8.02 14.46
C VAL A 176 3.37 7.62 14.42
N LEU A 177 3.70 6.63 13.60
CA LEU A 177 5.07 6.23 13.32
C LEU A 177 5.82 7.34 12.56
N PRO A 178 7.14 7.48 12.80
CA PRO A 178 7.95 8.49 12.15
C PRO A 178 8.10 8.23 10.64
N VAL A 179 8.61 9.23 9.91
CA VAL A 179 8.78 9.17 8.44
C VAL A 179 9.69 8.01 8.03
N ASP A 180 10.75 7.75 8.79
CA ASP A 180 11.74 6.70 8.52
C ASP A 180 11.21 5.27 8.74
N ALA A 181 10.00 5.12 9.30
CA ALA A 181 9.35 3.83 9.45
C ALA A 181 9.11 3.11 8.12
N LEU A 182 8.76 3.87 7.07
CA LEU A 182 8.52 3.36 5.71
C LEU A 182 9.19 4.19 4.62
N TYR A 183 9.47 5.47 4.88
CA TYR A 183 9.98 6.42 3.89
C TYR A 183 11.40 6.84 4.18
N PHE A 184 12.26 5.84 4.33
CA PHE A 184 13.71 6.03 4.29
C PHE A 184 14.16 6.85 3.07
N VAL A 185 13.46 6.64 1.94
CA VAL A 185 13.60 7.44 0.73
C VAL A 185 12.25 8.09 0.44
N ASN A 186 12.18 9.41 0.57
CA ASN A 186 11.01 10.18 0.16
C ASN A 186 10.73 9.96 -1.33
N TRP A 187 9.45 9.98 -1.73
CA TRP A 187 9.04 9.75 -3.11
C TRP A 187 9.77 10.67 -4.09
N ARG A 188 10.14 11.91 -3.76
CA ARG A 188 10.89 12.79 -4.67
C ARG A 188 12.24 12.22 -5.09
N HIS A 189 12.82 11.35 -4.26
CA HIS A 189 14.09 10.68 -4.50
C HIS A 189 13.93 9.20 -4.87
N ARG A 190 12.72 8.74 -5.23
CA ARG A 190 12.43 7.32 -5.47
C ARG A 190 13.36 6.63 -6.49
N ILE A 191 13.94 7.37 -7.42
CA ILE A 191 14.93 6.82 -8.38
C ILE A 191 16.15 6.21 -7.67
N LYS A 192 16.57 6.77 -6.52
CA LYS A 192 17.69 6.23 -5.73
C LYS A 192 17.38 4.85 -5.12
N LEU A 193 16.11 4.45 -5.05
CA LEU A 193 15.71 3.09 -4.68
C LEU A 193 15.96 2.10 -5.81
N ILE A 194 15.93 2.53 -7.07
CA ILE A 194 16.05 1.63 -8.23
C ILE A 194 17.48 1.62 -8.76
N SER A 195 18.09 2.78 -8.96
CA SER A 195 19.37 2.86 -9.69
C SER A 195 20.25 4.05 -9.28
N GLY A 196 21.52 3.99 -9.68
CA GLY A 196 22.35 5.18 -9.82
C GLY A 196 23.09 5.65 -8.56
N ALA A 197 23.22 4.80 -7.54
CA ALA A 197 23.98 5.17 -6.34
C ALA A 197 25.39 4.55 -6.29
N ASN A 198 25.65 3.45 -7.00
CA ASN A 198 26.86 2.61 -6.80
C ASN A 198 27.20 2.47 -5.30
N LEU A 199 26.13 2.33 -4.50
CA LEU A 199 26.18 2.52 -3.06
C LEU A 199 26.85 1.32 -2.45
N LYS A 200 27.99 1.55 -1.79
CA LYS A 200 28.61 0.52 -0.97
C LYS A 200 27.72 0.22 0.23
N ARG A 201 27.71 -1.04 0.66
CA ARG A 201 26.99 -1.50 1.86
C ARG A 201 27.17 -0.54 3.04
N GLN A 202 28.41 -0.26 3.45
CA GLN A 202 28.72 0.64 4.58
C GLN A 202 28.03 2.01 4.50
N ALA A 203 27.92 2.58 3.29
CA ALA A 203 27.25 3.86 3.09
C ALA A 203 25.73 3.74 3.31
N TYR A 204 25.11 2.65 2.84
CA TYR A 204 23.72 2.34 3.15
C TYR A 204 23.47 2.18 4.67
N GLU A 205 24.36 1.49 5.38
CA GLU A 205 24.23 1.31 6.83
C GLU A 205 24.36 2.66 7.56
N SER A 206 25.30 3.52 7.11
CA SER A 206 25.50 4.86 7.67
C SER A 206 24.30 5.80 7.48
N LEU A 207 23.45 5.55 6.48
CA LEU A 207 22.24 6.31 6.25
C LEU A 207 21.09 5.87 7.18
N GLY A 208 21.26 4.81 7.97
CA GLY A 208 20.22 4.24 8.83
C GLY A 208 19.51 3.04 8.22
N GLY A 209 20.04 2.47 7.13
CA GLY A 209 19.49 1.26 6.48
C GLY A 209 19.40 0.03 7.38
N HIS A 210 20.04 0.05 8.56
CA HIS A 210 19.99 -1.02 9.58
C HIS A 210 19.26 -0.64 10.86
N ASN A 211 18.57 0.51 10.93
CA ASN A 211 17.90 0.89 12.16
C ASN A 211 16.59 0.10 12.39
N PHE A 212 16.72 -1.12 12.92
CA PHE A 212 15.60 -2.03 13.21
C PHE A 212 14.60 -1.48 14.25
N ASN A 213 14.99 -0.45 15.02
CA ASN A 213 14.16 0.04 16.11
C ASN A 213 13.04 0.99 15.64
N SER A 214 13.24 1.70 14.52
CA SER A 214 12.24 2.62 13.96
C SER A 214 11.68 2.17 12.61
N GLN A 215 12.43 1.37 11.85
CA GLN A 215 12.07 1.00 10.49
C GLN A 215 11.27 -0.31 10.44
N ILE A 216 10.01 -0.22 9.99
CA ILE A 216 9.16 -1.39 9.81
C ILE A 216 9.22 -1.97 8.39
N GLY A 217 9.65 -1.18 7.41
CA GLY A 217 9.79 -1.62 6.02
C GLY A 217 10.20 -0.50 5.07
N TYR A 218 9.97 -0.73 3.78
CA TYR A 218 10.24 0.22 2.70
C TYR A 218 9.05 0.34 1.76
N HIS A 219 8.68 1.56 1.42
CA HIS A 219 7.71 1.82 0.36
C HIS A 219 8.45 2.18 -0.94
N PHE A 220 8.27 1.36 -1.98
CA PHE A 220 8.97 1.49 -3.26
C PHE A 220 8.34 2.48 -4.24
N TRP A 221 7.19 3.09 -3.95
CA TRP A 221 6.52 4.11 -4.77
C TRP A 221 6.36 3.68 -6.22
N SER A 222 5.99 2.43 -6.37
CA SER A 222 5.96 1.70 -7.61
C SER A 222 4.97 2.36 -8.60
N LYS A 223 3.85 2.91 -8.11
CA LYS A 223 2.94 3.79 -8.88
C LYS A 223 3.63 4.99 -9.56
N MET A 224 4.71 5.50 -8.96
CA MET A 224 5.49 6.64 -9.47
C MET A 224 6.67 6.23 -10.36
N LEU A 225 6.92 4.92 -10.48
CA LEU A 225 8.08 4.31 -11.15
C LEU A 225 7.69 3.42 -12.33
N PHE A 226 6.56 2.70 -12.25
CA PHE A 226 6.06 1.74 -13.23
C PHE A 226 5.50 2.35 -14.54
N LYS A 227 6.04 3.47 -15.01
CA LYS A 227 5.78 3.86 -16.42
C LYS A 227 6.45 2.91 -17.40
N ASP A 228 7.50 2.23 -16.96
CA ASP A 228 8.29 1.26 -17.71
C ASP A 228 8.70 0.09 -16.78
N ASP A 229 9.07 -1.06 -17.37
CA ASP A 229 9.74 -2.14 -16.66
C ASP A 229 11.05 -1.62 -16.04
N PHE A 230 11.27 -1.91 -14.76
CA PHE A 230 12.51 -1.52 -14.09
C PHE A 230 13.17 -2.67 -13.34
N ALA A 231 14.50 -2.60 -13.29
CA ALA A 231 15.32 -3.46 -12.47
C ALA A 231 15.90 -2.64 -11.33
N ILE A 232 15.71 -3.11 -10.10
CA ILE A 232 16.41 -2.58 -8.94
C ILE A 232 17.85 -3.10 -9.00
N GLU A 233 18.79 -2.17 -9.16
CA GLU A 233 20.23 -2.44 -9.08
C GLU A 233 20.60 -2.87 -7.66
N LEU A 234 21.41 -3.91 -7.51
CA LEU A 234 21.84 -4.39 -6.18
C LEU A 234 22.53 -3.28 -5.36
N ASN A 235 23.34 -2.44 -5.99
CA ASN A 235 24.07 -1.34 -5.35
C ASN A 235 23.26 -0.03 -5.29
N SER A 236 21.95 -0.14 -5.08
CA SER A 236 21.04 0.98 -4.84
C SER A 236 20.49 0.94 -3.40
N LEU A 237 19.74 1.97 -3.00
CA LEU A 237 19.08 1.95 -1.68
C LEU A 237 18.05 0.82 -1.60
N GLY A 238 17.31 0.57 -2.69
CA GLY A 238 16.32 -0.50 -2.76
C GLY A 238 16.94 -1.88 -2.87
N GLY A 239 18.07 -2.01 -3.56
CA GLY A 239 18.81 -3.27 -3.66
C GLY A 239 19.28 -3.77 -2.29
N TRP A 240 19.90 -2.88 -1.48
CA TRP A 240 20.28 -3.22 -0.11
C TRP A 240 19.08 -3.46 0.81
N ALA A 241 18.02 -2.66 0.68
CA ALA A 241 16.77 -2.85 1.42
C ALA A 241 16.12 -4.23 1.17
N LEU A 242 16.03 -4.65 -0.09
CA LEU A 242 15.53 -5.98 -0.46
C LEU A 242 16.46 -7.08 0.07
N TYR A 243 17.78 -6.89 -0.06
CA TYR A 243 18.76 -7.84 0.48
C TYR A 243 18.59 -8.08 1.98
N ASP A 244 18.36 -7.02 2.76
CA ASP A 244 18.18 -7.11 4.21
C ASP A 244 16.81 -7.65 4.64
N THR A 245 15.81 -7.56 3.76
CA THR A 245 14.45 -8.06 4.03
C THR A 245 14.26 -9.52 3.58
N CYS A 246 14.94 -9.93 2.52
CA CYS A 246 14.92 -11.28 2.00
C CYS A 246 15.77 -12.22 2.87
N LEU A 247 15.30 -12.55 4.07
CA LEU A 247 15.66 -13.83 4.69
C LEU A 247 15.22 -14.92 3.71
N CYS A 248 16.18 -15.65 3.14
CA CYS A 248 16.01 -16.69 2.11
C CYS A 248 15.00 -17.83 2.44
N HIS A 249 14.24 -17.72 3.54
CA HIS A 249 13.28 -18.72 4.00
C HIS A 249 11.84 -18.20 4.19
N TYR A 250 11.56 -16.90 4.30
CA TYR A 250 10.22 -16.44 4.73
C TYR A 250 9.41 -15.65 3.68
N MET A 251 10.07 -15.13 2.65
CA MET A 251 9.43 -14.71 1.42
C MET A 251 10.38 -15.01 0.27
N THR A 252 10.31 -16.24 -0.26
CA THR A 252 10.92 -16.57 -1.55
C THR A 252 10.40 -15.53 -2.53
N CYS A 253 11.29 -14.67 -3.03
CA CYS A 253 11.03 -13.54 -3.92
C CYS A 253 9.67 -13.65 -4.62
N LEU A 254 8.70 -12.82 -4.22
CA LEU A 254 7.39 -12.68 -4.88
C LEU A 254 7.49 -12.18 -6.34
N MET A 255 8.65 -12.34 -6.97
CA MET A 255 9.01 -11.80 -8.27
C MET A 255 9.82 -12.78 -9.15
N GLN A 256 10.08 -14.04 -8.72
CA GLN A 256 10.53 -15.08 -9.66
C GLN A 256 10.05 -16.49 -9.31
N PRO A 257 9.45 -17.22 -10.26
CA PRO A 257 9.27 -18.66 -10.15
C PRO A 257 10.54 -19.37 -10.60
N GLN A 258 11.71 -19.16 -9.97
CA GLN A 258 12.86 -20.03 -10.21
C GLN A 258 13.64 -20.39 -8.95
N LYS A 259 13.90 -21.70 -8.86
CA LYS A 259 14.55 -22.45 -7.77
C LYS A 259 16.05 -22.12 -7.66
N SER A 260 16.44 -20.90 -7.27
CA SER A 260 17.84 -20.63 -6.88
C SER A 260 17.91 -20.22 -5.41
N LYS A 261 18.84 -20.86 -4.66
CA LYS A 261 19.21 -20.49 -3.28
C LYS A 261 20.11 -19.25 -3.22
N GLU A 262 20.29 -18.55 -4.34
CA GLU A 262 21.08 -17.34 -4.46
C GLU A 262 20.16 -16.19 -4.86
N CYS A 263 20.24 -15.06 -4.13
CA CYS A 263 19.58 -13.82 -4.53
C CYS A 263 20.15 -13.37 -5.89
N PRO A 264 19.31 -13.14 -6.91
CA PRO A 264 19.78 -12.69 -8.22
C PRO A 264 20.48 -11.32 -8.11
N ALA A 265 21.48 -11.11 -8.97
CA ALA A 265 22.30 -9.89 -8.97
C ALA A 265 21.51 -8.59 -9.22
N ASN A 266 20.27 -8.67 -9.73
CA ASN A 266 19.32 -7.58 -9.81
C ASN A 266 17.91 -8.16 -9.60
N VAL A 267 17.05 -7.41 -8.90
CA VAL A 267 15.63 -7.77 -8.75
C VAL A 267 14.84 -6.98 -9.78
N ARG A 268 14.26 -7.65 -10.78
CA ARG A 268 13.30 -7.02 -11.69
C ARG A 268 11.96 -6.89 -10.98
N LEU A 269 11.38 -5.69 -10.99
CA LEU A 269 10.00 -5.43 -10.60
C LEU A 269 9.25 -4.93 -11.84
N GLY A 270 8.24 -5.68 -12.27
CA GLY A 270 7.46 -5.36 -13.46
C GLY A 270 6.14 -6.12 -13.49
N LEU A 271 5.18 -5.57 -14.21
CA LEU A 271 3.98 -6.30 -14.61
C LEU A 271 4.41 -7.28 -15.70
N HIS A 272 4.63 -8.54 -15.34
CA HIS A 272 4.96 -9.55 -16.34
C HIS A 272 3.77 -9.73 -17.30
N SER A 273 3.87 -9.14 -18.51
CA SER A 273 3.22 -9.70 -19.69
C SER A 273 4.00 -10.94 -20.11
N SER A 274 3.54 -12.10 -19.67
CA SER A 274 4.09 -13.36 -20.14
C SER A 274 3.58 -13.62 -21.56
N ASN A 275 4.32 -13.16 -22.56
CA ASN A 275 4.27 -13.74 -23.90
C ASN A 275 5.11 -15.02 -23.91
N VAL A 276 4.44 -16.16 -23.80
CA VAL A 276 4.87 -17.45 -24.36
C VAL A 276 3.78 -17.90 -25.32
#